data_AF-A0A5S3SEQ2-F1
#
_entry.id   AF-A0A5S3SEQ2-F1
#
_cell.length_a   1.000
_cell.length_b   1.000
_cell.length_c   1.000
_cell.angle_alpha   90.00
_cell.angle_beta   90.00
_cell.angle_gamma   90.00
#
_symmetry.space_group_name_H-M   'P 1'
#
loop_
_entity.id
_entity.type
_entity.pdbx_description
1 polymer ?
#
loop_
_entity_poly.entity_id
_entity_poly.type
_entity_poly.pdbx_seq_one_letter_code
_entity_poly.pdbx_strand_id
1 'polypeptide(L)'
;MCQILGVKSNNYYSYQKRYSTKSEDPTHQEMIDWVKDIAHFSDNTYGERRIQKVLNALGFPVSRHKTAPLMKEANVWVRYKKKYKVCRYRY
;
A
#
# COMPACT_ATOMS: atom_id res chain seq x y z
N MET A 1 28.10 -12.00 17.65
CA MET A 1 26.80 -12.32 17.01
C MET A 1 26.95 -13.02 15.66
N CYS A 2 27.64 -12.42 14.68
CA CYS A 2 27.77 -12.97 13.32
C CYS A 2 28.46 -14.34 13.24
N GLN A 3 29.52 -14.57 14.03
CA GLN A 3 30.24 -15.86 14.09
C GLN A 3 29.37 -16.98 14.70
N ILE A 4 28.53 -16.65 15.70
CA ILE A 4 27.64 -17.60 16.37
C ILE A 4 26.52 -18.04 15.42
N LEU A 5 26.02 -17.11 14.60
CA LEU A 5 24.95 -17.35 13.64
C LEU A 5 25.45 -17.89 12.28
N GLY A 6 26.77 -18.01 12.08
CA GLY A 6 27.36 -18.45 10.80
C GLY A 6 27.13 -17.49 9.63
N VAL A 7 26.78 -16.21 9.89
CA VAL A 7 26.45 -15.22 8.85
C VAL A 7 27.58 -14.22 8.69
N LYS A 8 27.86 -13.78 7.45
CA LYS A 8 28.78 -12.67 7.18
C LYS A 8 28.34 -11.40 7.93
N SER A 9 29.30 -10.65 8.48
CA SER A 9 29.02 -9.42 9.25
C SER A 9 28.18 -8.40 8.48
N ASN A 10 28.47 -8.20 7.19
CA ASN A 10 27.71 -7.30 6.33
C ASN A 10 26.23 -7.70 6.20
N ASN A 11 25.95 -9.00 6.13
CA ASN A 11 24.58 -9.50 6.07
C ASN A 11 23.84 -9.28 7.41
N TYR A 12 24.52 -9.49 8.53
CA TYR A 12 23.93 -9.28 9.85
C TYR A 12 23.53 -7.80 10.07
N TYR A 13 24.45 -6.87 9.86
CA TYR A 13 24.16 -5.45 10.07
C TYR A 13 23.19 -4.88 9.04
N SER A 14 23.24 -5.34 7.78
CA SER A 14 22.25 -4.92 6.77
C SER A 14 20.85 -5.46 7.04
N TYR A 15 20.72 -6.66 7.63
CA TYR A 15 19.45 -7.19 8.11
C TYR A 15 18.92 -6.38 9.30
N GLN A 16 19.76 -6.15 10.30
CA GLN A 16 19.39 -5.38 11.49
C GLN A 16 18.95 -3.96 11.13
N LYS A 17 19.63 -3.30 10.19
CA LYS A 17 19.25 -1.98 9.69
C LYS A 17 17.86 -1.98 9.05
N ARG A 18 17.55 -2.96 8.19
CA ARG A 18 16.21 -3.11 7.58
C ARG A 18 15.13 -3.39 8.62
N TYR A 19 15.46 -4.17 9.65
CA TYR A 19 14.52 -4.52 10.72
C TYR A 19 14.24 -3.33 11.64
N SER A 20 15.27 -2.55 11.98
CA SER A 20 15.15 -1.34 12.80
C SER A 20 14.37 -0.21 12.12
N THR A 21 14.42 -0.11 10.78
CA THR A 21 13.63 0.89 10.02
C THR A 21 12.16 0.47 9.87
N LYS A 22 11.80 -0.73 10.35
CA LYS A 22 10.43 -1.24 10.34
C LYS A 22 9.68 -0.91 11.63
N SER A 23 10.16 0.05 12.44
CA SER A 23 9.37 0.52 13.57
C SER A 23 8.05 1.07 13.05
N GLU A 24 6.97 0.58 13.62
CA GLU A 24 5.60 1.00 13.32
C GLU A 24 5.46 2.45 13.76
N ASP A 25 5.83 3.38 12.87
CA ASP A 25 5.65 4.80 13.11
C ASP A 25 4.13 5.05 13.27
N PRO A 26 3.67 5.75 14.31
CA PRO A 26 2.25 6.01 14.52
C PRO A 26 1.60 6.72 13.32
N THR A 27 2.39 7.49 12.57
CA THR A 27 1.99 8.13 11.30
C THR A 27 1.67 7.12 10.19
N HIS A 28 2.28 5.93 10.20
CA HIS A 28 1.99 4.87 9.24
C HIS A 28 0.60 4.26 9.47
N GLN A 29 0.22 4.08 10.74
CA GLN A 29 -1.10 3.58 11.09
C GLN A 29 -2.20 4.58 10.68
N GLU A 30 -1.99 5.87 10.92
CA GLU A 30 -2.90 6.92 10.44
C GLU A 30 -3.07 6.90 8.92
N MET A 31 -1.98 6.72 8.16
CA MET A 31 -2.05 6.59 6.70
C MET A 31 -2.90 5.39 6.26
N ILE A 32 -2.81 4.26 6.95
CA ILE A 32 -3.62 3.07 6.66
C ILE A 32 -5.11 3.36 6.84
N ASP A 33 -5.46 4.05 7.93
CA ASP A 33 -6.86 4.36 8.23
C ASP A 33 -7.42 5.38 7.23
N TRP A 34 -6.67 6.42 6.88
CA TRP A 34 -7.02 7.33 5.79
C TRP A 34 -7.22 6.62 4.45
N VAL A 35 -6.38 5.63 4.12
CA VAL A 35 -6.53 4.84 2.89
C VAL A 35 -7.85 4.08 2.88
N LYS A 36 -8.27 3.50 4.02
CA LYS A 36 -9.57 2.82 4.12
C LYS A 36 -10.74 3.77 3.94
N ASP A 37 -10.68 4.95 4.55
CA ASP A 37 -11.73 5.96 4.44
C ASP A 37 -11.89 6.48 3.01
N ILE A 38 -10.78 6.75 2.31
CA ILE A 38 -10.78 7.16 0.91
C ILE A 38 -11.31 6.05 0.00
N ALA A 39 -10.94 4.79 0.29
CA ALA A 39 -11.41 3.64 -0.46
C ALA A 39 -12.92 3.46 -0.31
N HIS A 40 -13.44 3.59 0.91
CA HIS A 40 -14.86 3.57 1.21
C HIS A 40 -15.60 4.72 0.52
N PHE A 41 -15.08 5.94 0.60
CA PHE A 41 -15.66 7.12 -0.05
C PHE A 41 -15.77 6.98 -1.58
N SER A 42 -14.82 6.27 -2.21
CA SER A 42 -14.77 6.09 -3.66
C SER A 42 -15.37 4.77 -4.16
N ASP A 43 -16.05 4.00 -3.31
CA ASP A 43 -16.55 2.65 -3.60
C ASP A 43 -15.48 1.71 -4.17
N ASN A 44 -14.24 1.82 -3.67
CA ASN A 44 -13.07 1.10 -4.17
C ASN A 44 -12.75 1.33 -5.65
N THR A 45 -13.24 2.44 -6.24
CA THR A 45 -12.94 2.81 -7.63
C THR A 45 -11.53 3.37 -7.76
N TYR A 46 -10.99 3.95 -6.69
CA TYR A 46 -9.68 4.60 -6.72
C TYR A 46 -8.57 3.58 -6.53
N GLY A 47 -7.60 3.59 -7.45
CA GLY A 47 -6.36 2.85 -7.31
C GLY A 47 -5.22 3.70 -6.76
N GLU A 48 -4.05 3.07 -6.69
CA GLU A 48 -2.79 3.61 -6.16
C GLU A 48 -2.54 5.07 -6.56
N ARG A 49 -2.62 5.41 -7.85
CA ARG A 49 -2.35 6.77 -8.34
C ARG A 49 -3.32 7.83 -7.82
N ARG A 50 -4.60 7.47 -7.62
CA ARG A 50 -5.61 8.43 -7.14
C ARG A 50 -5.52 8.57 -5.64
N ILE A 51 -5.36 7.45 -4.93
CA ILE A 51 -5.16 7.45 -3.47
C ILE A 51 -3.90 8.24 -3.10
N GLN A 52 -2.80 8.08 -3.83
CA GLN A 52 -1.58 8.87 -3.64
C GLN A 52 -1.84 10.38 -3.73
N LYS A 53 -2.63 10.83 -4.72
CA LYS A 53 -2.95 12.26 -4.87
C LYS A 53 -3.78 12.79 -3.70
N VAL A 54 -4.73 11.99 -3.21
CA VAL A 54 -5.55 12.38 -2.05
C VAL A 54 -4.70 12.43 -0.79
N LEU A 55 -3.85 11.43 -0.53
CA LEU A 55 -2.92 11.43 0.60
C LEU A 55 -1.98 12.66 0.56
N ASN A 56 -1.44 12.98 -0.61
CA ASN A 56 -0.60 14.18 -0.77
C ASN A 56 -1.38 15.47 -0.51
N ALA A 57 -2.65 15.53 -0.93
CA ALA A 57 -3.51 16.69 -0.68
C ALA A 57 -3.88 16.83 0.81
N LEU A 58 -3.97 15.71 1.54
CA LEU A 58 -4.15 15.67 2.99
C LEU A 58 -2.87 16.06 3.76
N GLY A 59 -1.75 16.29 3.07
CA GLY A 59 -0.49 16.71 3.68
C GLY A 59 0.50 15.57 3.97
N PHE A 60 0.18 14.33 3.57
CA PHE A 60 1.10 13.21 3.69
C PHE A 60 1.95 13.08 2.42
N PRO A 61 3.27 13.34 2.45
CA PRO A 61 4.11 13.18 1.28
C PRO A 61 4.36 11.70 0.99
N VAL A 62 3.50 11.10 0.17
CA VAL A 62 3.55 9.67 -0.17
C VAL A 62 3.95 9.48 -1.63
N SER A 63 4.93 8.61 -1.86
CA SER A 63 5.31 8.18 -3.20
C SER A 63 4.40 7.05 -3.67
N ARG A 64 4.31 6.86 -4.99
CA ARG A 64 3.58 5.74 -5.60
C ARG A 64 3.97 4.40 -4.96
N HIS A 65 5.28 4.13 -4.89
CA HIS A 65 5.83 2.90 -4.32
C HIS A 65 5.49 2.66 -2.85
N LYS A 66 5.23 3.71 -2.07
CA LYS A 66 4.74 3.58 -0.69
C LYS A 66 3.22 3.36 -0.62
N THR A 67 2.48 3.85 -1.60
CA THR A 67 1.01 3.76 -1.64
C THR A 67 0.53 2.32 -1.89
N ALA A 68 1.20 1.56 -2.76
CA ALA A 68 0.81 0.17 -3.03
C ALA A 68 0.93 -0.76 -1.79
N PRO A 69 2.03 -0.74 -1.01
CA PRO A 69 2.10 -1.41 0.29
C PRO A 69 1.01 -0.98 1.26
N LEU A 70 0.76 0.33 1.39
CA LEU A 70 -0.30 0.86 2.25
C LEU A 70 -1.69 0.33 1.87
N MET A 71 -2.02 0.29 0.58
CA MET A 71 -3.28 -0.31 0.11
C MET A 71 -3.36 -1.80 0.43
N LYS A 72 -2.25 -2.53 0.30
CA LYS A 72 -2.20 -3.96 0.59
C LYS A 72 -2.37 -4.23 2.09
N GLU A 73 -1.74 -3.44 2.93
CA GLU A 73 -1.86 -3.50 4.40
C GLU A 73 -3.27 -3.11 4.87
N ALA A 74 -3.88 -2.11 4.22
CA ALA A 74 -5.26 -1.72 4.43
C ALA A 74 -6.29 -2.74 3.89
N ASN A 75 -5.84 -3.81 3.21
CA ASN A 75 -6.68 -4.78 2.51
C ASN A 75 -7.66 -4.16 1.50
N VAL A 76 -7.24 -3.06 0.84
CA VAL A 76 -8.02 -2.35 -0.17
C VAL A 76 -7.60 -2.82 -1.56
N TRP A 77 -8.56 -3.29 -2.34
CA TRP A 77 -8.38 -3.62 -3.76
C TRP A 77 -9.24 -2.75 -4.66
N VAL A 78 -8.76 -2.49 -5.88
CA VAL A 78 -9.52 -1.72 -6.87
C VAL A 78 -10.64 -2.60 -7.44
N ARG A 79 -11.86 -2.06 -7.43
CA ARG A 79 -13.01 -2.69 -8.06
C ARG A 79 -13.04 -2.39 -9.56
N TYR A 80 -12.95 -3.42 -10.38
CA TYR A 80 -13.13 -3.31 -11.82
C TYR A 80 -14.59 -3.54 -12.21
N LYS A 81 -15.20 -2.61 -12.95
CA LYS A 81 -16.53 -2.83 -13.55
C LYS A 81 -16.40 -3.83 -14.71
N LYS A 82 -17.31 -4.80 -14.75
CA LYS A 82 -17.44 -5.72 -15.90
C LYS A 82 -17.83 -4.93 -17.14
N LYS A 83 -17.16 -5.19 -18.27
CA LYS A 83 -17.54 -4.60 -19.56
C LYS A 83 -18.95 -5.07 -19.94
N TYR A 84 -19.79 -4.13 -20.36
CA TYR A 84 -21.13 -4.43 -20.86
C TYR A 84 -21.05 -5.31 -22.12
N LYS A 85 -21.84 -6.38 -22.16
CA LYS A 85 -22.00 -7.26 -23.34
C LYS A 85 -23.40 -7.02 -23.91
N VAL A 86 -23.47 -6.47 -25.11
CA VAL A 86 -24.73 -6.31 -25.85
C VAL A 86 -25.16 -7.71 -26.32
N CYS A 87 -26.30 -8.22 -25.81
CA CYS A 87 -26.97 -9.37 -26.42
C CYS A 87 -27.82 -8.85 -27.58
N ARG A 88 -27.42 -9.14 -28.82
CA ARG A 88 -28.33 -9.00 -29.97
C ARG A 88 -29.18 -10.26 -30.01
N TYR A 89 -30.49 -10.11 -29.86
CA TYR A 89 -31.43 -11.17 -30.23
C TYR A 89 -31.34 -11.36 -31.75
N ARG A 90 -31.19 -12.60 -32.19
CA ARG A 90 -31.20 -12.98 -33.61
C ARG A 90 -32.64 -13.36 -33.94
N TYR A 91 -33.30 -12.56 -34.78
CA TYR A 91 -34.59 -12.89 -35.38
C TYR A 91 -34.40 -13.92 -36.50
#